data_AF-A0A1G8UH90-F1
#
_entry.id   AF-A0A1G8UH90-F1
#
_cell.length_a   1.000
_cell.length_b   1.000
_cell.length_c   1.000
_cell.angle_alpha   90.00
_cell.angle_beta   90.00
_cell.angle_gamma   90.00
#
_symmetry.space_group_name_H-M   'P 1'
#
loop_
_entity.id
_entity.type
_entity.pdbx_description
1 polymer ?
#
loop_
_entity_poly.entity_id
_entity_poly.type
_entity_poly.pdbx_seq_one_letter_code
_entity_poly.pdbx_strand_id
1 'polypeptide(L)'
;MNRKVKLLVFAGDFRNHLDTATHYFLSELEKLTDLTVWHESGEIHTILARLEKPPDFIYHHEFGEKYSPIVTGLKSSGIPYAVQLHDLHHRISKRKEMLREEKVKHIFTVYRDAFQHWYKNFRDHMYWLPHHVNSGVFKDYGLPKEYDYLVMGAMSRRTYPLRNTIVERMKDKPGFVHHQHPGYRNIEDGEKGAFVREAYAKEINKAKVFLTGNSKYNYPLKKNFEVLACNTLLLAPPSDELTDLGFIPGVHYVPINEEDFEEKAEYYVTHEKEREEIARNGMNMVRERHSTKRRVQEFVDIIDQIIAEEQGRRGSGP
;
A
#
# COMPACT_ATOMS: atom_id res chain seq x y z
N MET A 1 14.01 18.17 23.11
CA MET A 1 13.74 17.24 21.98
C MET A 1 13.24 15.95 22.58
N ASN A 2 12.02 15.50 22.23
CA ASN A 2 11.55 14.18 22.66
C ASN A 2 12.49 13.13 22.08
N ARG A 3 12.83 12.13 22.89
CA ARG A 3 13.67 11.00 22.48
C ARG A 3 12.94 10.23 21.38
N LYS A 4 13.64 9.94 20.26
CA LYS A 4 13.11 9.06 19.21
C LYS A 4 12.84 7.65 19.76
N VAL A 5 11.71 7.05 19.37
CA VAL A 5 11.38 5.65 19.67
C VAL A 5 12.45 4.75 19.03
N LYS A 6 13.02 3.84 19.82
CA LYS A 6 13.83 2.73 19.27
C LYS A 6 12.89 1.66 18.73
N LEU A 7 12.84 1.51 17.42
CA LEU A 7 11.87 0.65 16.75
C LEU A 7 12.59 -0.52 16.09
N LEU A 8 12.21 -1.75 16.46
CA LEU A 8 12.62 -2.95 15.75
C LEU A 8 11.55 -3.33 14.73
N VAL A 9 11.89 -3.36 13.45
CA VAL A 9 10.99 -3.80 12.38
C VAL A 9 11.44 -5.12 11.79
N PHE A 10 10.57 -6.12 11.81
CA PHE A 10 10.73 -7.34 11.03
C PHE A 10 10.08 -7.16 9.66
N ALA A 11 10.88 -7.26 8.59
CA ALA A 11 10.38 -7.10 7.22
C ALA A 11 11.24 -7.88 6.21
N GLY A 12 10.63 -8.29 5.10
CA GLY A 12 11.39 -8.73 3.92
C GLY A 12 12.24 -7.60 3.33
N ASP A 13 13.23 -7.95 2.50
CA ASP A 13 14.00 -6.96 1.75
C ASP A 13 13.28 -6.61 0.43
N PHE A 14 12.67 -5.44 0.41
CA PHE A 14 11.87 -4.94 -0.72
C PHE A 14 12.56 -3.85 -1.54
N ARG A 15 13.87 -3.61 -1.34
CA ARG A 15 14.60 -2.51 -2.02
C ARG A 15 14.55 -2.63 -3.54
N ASN A 16 14.83 -3.83 -4.05
CA ASN A 16 14.81 -4.12 -5.48
C ASN A 16 13.54 -4.88 -5.91
N HIS A 17 12.62 -5.16 -4.99
CA HIS A 17 11.39 -5.87 -5.31
C HIS A 17 10.48 -4.98 -6.18
N LEU A 18 9.63 -5.60 -7.00
CA LEU A 18 8.62 -4.89 -7.79
C LEU A 18 7.79 -3.92 -6.93
N ASP A 19 7.37 -4.40 -5.77
CA ASP A 19 6.64 -3.61 -4.79
C ASP A 19 7.62 -2.98 -3.79
N THR A 20 7.88 -1.69 -3.98
CA THR A 20 8.84 -0.90 -3.19
C THR A 20 8.19 -0.06 -2.09
N ALA A 21 6.87 -0.19 -1.89
CA ALA A 21 6.15 0.62 -0.91
C ALA A 21 6.74 0.47 0.51
N THR A 22 7.06 -0.76 0.91
CA THR A 22 7.69 -1.07 2.20
C THR A 22 9.06 -0.44 2.33
N HIS A 23 9.88 -0.49 1.28
CA HIS A 23 11.19 0.17 1.28
C HIS A 23 11.04 1.68 1.51
N TYR A 24 10.13 2.33 0.79
CA TYR A 24 9.88 3.76 0.97
C TYR A 24 9.32 4.10 2.36
N PHE A 25 8.43 3.25 2.89
CA PHE A 25 7.91 3.41 4.24
C PHE A 25 9.04 3.36 5.28
N LEU A 26 9.92 2.36 5.21
CA LEU A 26 11.06 2.22 6.13
C LEU A 26 12.05 3.39 6.01
N SER A 27 12.34 3.86 4.79
CA SER A 27 13.22 5.01 4.59
C SER A 27 12.65 6.33 5.12
N GLU A 28 11.33 6.52 5.08
CA GLU A 28 10.70 7.67 5.75
C GLU A 28 10.63 7.48 7.27
N LEU A 29 10.43 6.25 7.75
CA LEU A 29 10.35 5.90 9.18
C LEU A 29 11.67 6.15 9.92
N GLU A 30 12.80 5.81 9.30
CA GLU A 30 14.15 6.06 9.83
C GLU A 30 14.39 7.55 10.15
N LYS A 31 13.70 8.46 9.46
CA LYS A 31 13.82 9.90 9.73
C LYS A 31 13.19 10.28 11.07
N LEU A 32 12.17 9.55 11.52
CA LEU A 32 11.40 9.84 12.73
C LEU A 32 11.78 8.96 13.93
N THR A 33 12.31 7.75 13.70
CA THR A 33 12.64 6.79 14.76
C THR A 33 14.14 6.49 14.83
N ASP A 34 14.57 5.81 15.89
CA ASP A 34 15.85 5.08 15.93
C ASP A 34 15.56 3.67 15.42
N LEU A 35 15.66 3.48 14.10
CA LEU A 35 15.13 2.31 13.39
C LEU A 35 16.19 1.20 13.29
N THR A 36 15.81 -0.02 13.68
CA THR A 36 16.52 -1.25 13.32
C THR A 36 15.61 -2.12 12.47
N VAL A 37 16.05 -2.46 11.25
CA VAL A 37 15.33 -3.40 10.37
C VAL A 37 16.00 -4.76 10.43
N TRP A 38 15.21 -5.80 10.67
CA TRP A 38 15.66 -7.17 10.81
C TRP A 38 15.00 -8.07 9.77
N HIS A 39 15.82 -8.76 8.97
CA HIS A 39 15.37 -9.54 7.81
C HIS A 39 15.36 -11.05 8.05
N GLU A 40 15.98 -11.52 9.15
CA GLU A 40 16.16 -12.94 9.40
C GLU A 40 15.05 -13.52 10.28
N SER A 41 14.69 -14.78 10.02
CA SER A 41 13.77 -15.53 10.87
C SER A 41 14.47 -15.97 12.16
N GLY A 42 13.72 -16.10 13.25
CA GLY A 42 14.30 -16.53 14.53
C GLY A 42 13.33 -16.40 15.70
N GLU A 43 13.79 -16.88 16.85
CA GLU A 43 13.08 -16.71 18.12
C GLU A 43 13.41 -15.32 18.69
N ILE A 44 12.42 -14.63 19.25
CA ILE A 44 12.55 -13.21 19.63
C ILE A 44 13.65 -12.95 20.65
N HIS A 45 13.83 -13.78 21.68
CA HIS A 45 14.87 -13.56 22.70
C HIS A 45 16.27 -13.73 22.12
N THR A 46 16.44 -14.67 21.19
CA THR A 46 17.71 -14.83 20.45
C THR A 46 18.03 -13.60 19.60
N ILE A 47 17.02 -13.00 18.97
CA ILE A 47 17.19 -11.78 18.18
C ILE A 47 17.50 -10.60 19.08
N LEU A 48 16.71 -10.39 20.14
CA LEU A 48 16.89 -9.27 21.07
C LEU A 48 18.27 -9.29 21.74
N ALA A 49 18.82 -10.47 22.05
CA ALA A 49 20.16 -10.62 22.61
C ALA A 49 21.30 -10.16 21.68
N ARG A 50 21.04 -10.03 20.37
CA ARG A 50 21.99 -9.53 19.37
C ARG A 50 21.90 -8.03 19.13
N LEU A 51 20.87 -7.38 19.66
CA LEU A 51 20.70 -5.93 19.50
C LEU A 51 21.61 -5.19 20.47
N GLU A 52 22.24 -4.12 19.99
CA GLU A 52 23.06 -3.24 20.85
C GLU A 52 22.25 -2.58 21.96
N LYS A 53 20.97 -2.29 21.68
CA LYS A 53 20.03 -1.64 22.60
C LYS A 53 18.67 -2.32 22.53
N PRO A 54 17.96 -2.49 23.66
CA PRO A 54 16.59 -3.00 23.63
C PRO A 54 15.67 -1.98 22.93
N PRO A 55 14.76 -2.42 22.04
CA PRO A 55 13.81 -1.53 21.40
C PRO A 55 12.71 -1.12 22.37
N ASP A 56 12.09 0.03 22.11
CA ASP A 56 10.92 0.51 22.84
C ASP A 56 9.62 -0.10 22.25
N PHE A 57 9.65 -0.50 20.97
CA PHE A 57 8.53 -1.12 20.26
C PHE A 57 9.00 -2.12 19.19
N ILE A 58 8.20 -3.14 18.91
CA ILE A 58 8.43 -4.12 17.83
C ILE A 58 7.29 -4.04 16.80
N TYR A 59 7.63 -3.97 15.51
CA TYR A 59 6.66 -4.02 14.43
C TYR A 59 6.99 -5.16 13.45
N HIS A 60 6.05 -6.07 13.23
CA HIS A 60 6.22 -7.16 12.28
C HIS A 60 5.41 -6.90 11.01
N HIS A 61 6.08 -6.41 9.98
CA HIS A 61 5.51 -6.17 8.66
C HIS A 61 5.09 -7.51 8.01
N GLU A 62 3.99 -7.53 7.26
CA GLU A 62 3.53 -8.70 6.49
C GLU A 62 3.54 -10.05 7.26
N PHE A 63 3.00 -10.04 8.48
CA PHE A 63 3.04 -11.18 9.39
C PHE A 63 2.36 -12.43 8.81
N GLY A 64 3.15 -13.50 8.68
CA GLY A 64 2.72 -14.78 8.11
C GLY A 64 2.62 -14.79 6.57
N GLU A 65 3.17 -13.80 5.88
CA GLU A 65 3.26 -13.76 4.41
C GLU A 65 4.59 -14.36 3.91
N LYS A 66 4.73 -14.50 2.59
CA LYS A 66 5.81 -15.30 1.97
C LYS A 66 7.19 -14.66 2.13
N TYR A 67 7.28 -13.34 2.00
CA TYR A 67 8.55 -12.61 1.97
C TYR A 67 8.94 -12.02 3.33
N SER A 68 8.09 -12.15 4.33
CA SER A 68 8.39 -11.71 5.69
C SER A 68 9.18 -12.78 6.44
N PRO A 69 10.15 -12.40 7.31
CA PRO A 69 10.75 -13.33 8.25
C PRO A 69 9.69 -13.96 9.16
N ILE A 70 9.97 -15.17 9.63
CA ILE A 70 9.18 -15.88 10.62
C ILE A 70 9.82 -15.62 11.99
N VAL A 71 9.13 -14.85 12.83
CA VAL A 71 9.55 -14.59 14.21
C VAL A 71 8.60 -15.25 15.19
N THR A 72 9.15 -16.05 16.11
CA THR A 72 8.38 -16.76 17.14
C THR A 72 8.64 -16.18 18.53
N GLY A 73 7.69 -16.38 19.44
CA GLY A 73 7.84 -15.99 20.84
C GLY A 73 7.58 -14.52 21.13
N LEU A 74 7.07 -13.74 20.16
CA LEU A 74 6.77 -12.30 20.32
C LEU A 74 6.02 -11.99 21.61
N LYS A 75 5.04 -12.84 21.98
CA LYS A 75 4.25 -12.71 23.22
C LYS A 75 5.07 -12.68 24.51
N SER A 76 6.26 -13.28 24.53
CA SER A 76 7.11 -13.39 25.72
C SER A 76 8.23 -12.35 25.73
N SER A 77 8.34 -11.48 24.72
CA SER A 77 9.38 -10.46 24.61
C SER A 77 9.35 -9.41 25.73
N GLY A 78 8.18 -9.19 26.35
CA GLY A 78 7.99 -8.12 27.32
C GLY A 78 8.01 -6.71 26.72
N ILE A 79 8.09 -6.57 25.39
CA ILE A 79 8.11 -5.29 24.67
C ILE A 79 6.76 -5.11 23.95
N PRO A 80 6.12 -3.93 23.96
CA PRO A 80 4.92 -3.68 23.17
C PRO A 80 5.18 -3.94 21.69
N TYR A 81 4.24 -4.61 21.02
CA TYR A 81 4.42 -4.95 19.61
C TYR A 81 3.12 -4.97 18.83
N ALA A 82 3.26 -4.73 17.53
CA ALA A 82 2.18 -4.88 16.57
C ALA A 82 2.62 -5.71 15.37
N VAL A 83 1.65 -6.29 14.69
CA VAL A 83 1.86 -6.99 13.41
C VAL A 83 1.07 -6.30 12.32
N GLN A 84 1.50 -6.43 11.07
CA GLN A 84 0.75 -5.97 9.92
C GLN A 84 0.21 -7.15 9.12
N LEU A 85 -1.06 -7.10 8.75
CA LEU A 85 -1.65 -8.00 7.77
C LEU A 85 -1.99 -7.21 6.49
N HIS A 86 -1.27 -7.51 5.40
CA HIS A 86 -1.42 -6.84 4.12
C HIS A 86 -2.36 -7.63 3.19
N ASP A 87 -1.94 -8.79 2.67
CA ASP A 87 -2.75 -9.61 1.76
C ASP A 87 -3.80 -10.42 2.52
N LEU A 88 -4.85 -9.77 3.02
CA LEU A 88 -5.84 -10.34 3.95
C LEU A 88 -6.55 -11.62 3.45
N HIS A 89 -6.59 -11.86 2.15
CA HIS A 89 -7.20 -13.05 1.56
C HIS A 89 -6.31 -14.31 1.65
N HIS A 90 -5.02 -14.16 1.94
CA HIS A 90 -4.04 -15.25 1.99
C HIS A 90 -4.11 -16.04 3.31
N ARG A 91 -4.12 -17.38 3.26
CA ARG A 91 -4.00 -18.27 4.43
C ARG A 91 -4.75 -17.81 5.70
N ILE A 92 -6.01 -17.39 5.56
CA ILE A 92 -6.78 -16.73 6.63
C ILE A 92 -6.78 -17.55 7.92
N SER A 93 -7.11 -18.86 7.86
CA SER A 93 -7.18 -19.73 9.04
C SER A 93 -5.84 -19.83 9.77
N LYS A 94 -4.75 -20.06 9.04
CA LYS A 94 -3.39 -20.15 9.61
C LYS A 94 -2.97 -18.83 10.25
N ARG A 95 -3.21 -17.68 9.61
CA ARG A 95 -2.84 -16.39 10.21
C ARG A 95 -3.66 -16.09 11.46
N LYS A 96 -4.95 -16.44 11.50
CA LYS A 96 -5.76 -16.32 12.72
C LYS A 96 -5.24 -17.19 13.87
N GLU A 97 -4.74 -18.37 13.56
CA GLU A 97 -4.08 -19.25 14.54
C GLU A 97 -2.81 -18.60 15.08
N MET A 98 -1.92 -18.13 14.20
CA MET A 98 -0.70 -17.41 14.60
C MET A 98 -1.00 -16.19 15.48
N LEU A 99 -2.01 -15.39 15.13
CA LEU A 99 -2.44 -14.24 15.95
C LEU A 99 -2.85 -14.66 17.38
N ARG A 100 -3.55 -15.79 17.53
CA ARG A 100 -3.95 -16.33 18.84
C ARG A 100 -2.76 -16.89 19.61
N GLU A 101 -1.93 -17.70 18.94
CA GLU A 101 -0.75 -18.33 19.54
C GLU A 101 0.21 -17.29 20.08
N GLU A 102 0.45 -16.23 19.31
CA GLU A 102 1.28 -15.10 19.69
C GLU A 102 0.51 -14.03 20.48
N LYS A 103 -0.75 -14.26 20.90
CA LYS A 103 -1.53 -13.32 21.73
C LYS A 103 -1.49 -11.86 21.24
N VAL A 104 -1.56 -11.66 19.92
CA VAL A 104 -1.39 -10.34 19.29
C VAL A 104 -2.53 -9.40 19.70
N LYS A 105 -2.19 -8.20 20.17
CA LYS A 105 -3.14 -7.17 20.62
C LYS A 105 -3.32 -6.01 19.63
N HIS A 106 -2.32 -5.77 18.79
CA HIS A 106 -2.27 -4.62 17.88
C HIS A 106 -1.99 -5.10 16.47
N ILE A 107 -2.92 -4.87 15.55
CA ILE A 107 -2.89 -5.39 14.19
C ILE A 107 -3.11 -4.24 13.21
N PHE A 108 -2.05 -3.84 12.53
CA PHE A 108 -2.15 -2.91 11.42
C PHE A 108 -2.68 -3.62 10.17
N THR A 109 -3.53 -2.94 9.41
CA THR A 109 -3.99 -3.45 8.12
C THR A 109 -4.22 -2.33 7.13
N VAL A 110 -4.04 -2.66 5.85
CA VAL A 110 -4.24 -1.74 4.75
C VAL A 110 -5.71 -1.69 4.30
N TYR A 111 -6.49 -2.75 4.55
CA TYR A 111 -7.87 -2.88 4.07
C TYR A 111 -8.84 -3.02 5.23
N ARG A 112 -9.50 -1.92 5.60
CA ARG A 112 -10.35 -1.87 6.79
C ARG A 112 -11.52 -2.84 6.69
N ASP A 113 -12.27 -2.80 5.59
CA ASP A 113 -13.55 -3.50 5.51
C ASP A 113 -13.35 -5.00 5.33
N ALA A 114 -12.37 -5.40 4.52
CA ALA A 114 -11.98 -6.80 4.38
C ALA A 114 -11.41 -7.37 5.68
N PHE A 115 -10.68 -6.58 6.48
CA PHE A 115 -10.23 -7.01 7.80
C PHE A 115 -11.41 -7.25 8.73
N GLN A 116 -12.33 -6.30 8.82
CA GLN A 116 -13.53 -6.44 9.67
C GLN A 116 -14.36 -7.66 9.27
N HIS A 117 -14.42 -8.01 7.98
CA HIS A 117 -15.13 -9.18 7.50
C HIS A 117 -14.36 -10.48 7.78
N TRP A 118 -13.13 -10.62 7.29
CA TRP A 118 -12.39 -11.89 7.39
C TRP A 118 -11.78 -12.14 8.76
N TYR A 119 -11.41 -11.10 9.51
CA TYR A 119 -10.78 -11.16 10.83
C TYR A 119 -11.71 -10.65 11.94
N LYS A 120 -13.02 -10.87 11.82
CA LYS A 120 -14.05 -10.34 12.73
C LYS A 120 -13.79 -10.49 14.24
N ASN A 121 -13.11 -11.56 14.67
CA ASN A 121 -12.78 -11.79 16.09
C ASN A 121 -11.59 -10.94 16.60
N PHE A 122 -10.98 -10.14 15.70
CA PHE A 122 -9.84 -9.28 16.00
C PHE A 122 -10.15 -7.81 15.68
N ARG A 123 -11.42 -7.42 15.51
CA ARG A 123 -11.80 -6.04 15.15
C ARG A 123 -11.29 -5.01 16.15
N ASP A 124 -11.36 -5.32 17.44
CA ASP A 124 -10.92 -4.42 18.52
C ASP A 124 -9.38 -4.30 18.61
N HIS A 125 -8.65 -5.09 17.83
CA HIS A 125 -7.19 -5.04 17.71
C HIS A 125 -6.72 -4.29 16.46
N MET A 126 -7.64 -3.79 15.62
CA MET A 126 -7.32 -3.26 14.31
C MET A 126 -6.88 -1.79 14.38
N TYR A 127 -5.76 -1.49 13.72
CA TYR A 127 -5.33 -0.16 13.35
C TYR A 127 -5.33 -0.05 11.82
N TRP A 128 -6.06 0.91 11.27
CA TRP A 128 -6.12 1.09 9.83
C TRP A 128 -4.95 1.96 9.37
N LEU A 129 -4.11 1.40 8.50
CA LEU A 129 -2.94 2.05 7.92
C LEU A 129 -2.99 1.84 6.39
N PRO A 130 -3.85 2.60 5.68
CA PRO A 130 -4.11 2.41 4.26
C PRO A 130 -2.88 2.58 3.36
N HIS A 131 -3.04 2.30 2.07
CA HIS A 131 -1.98 2.48 1.08
C HIS A 131 -1.47 3.92 1.09
N HIS A 132 -0.23 4.08 0.62
CA HIS A 132 0.45 5.36 0.54
C HIS A 132 1.32 5.42 -0.72
N VAL A 133 1.75 6.63 -1.08
CA VAL A 133 2.57 6.84 -2.26
C VAL A 133 3.82 7.66 -1.95
N ASN A 134 4.98 7.22 -2.47
CA ASN A 134 6.20 8.01 -2.38
C ASN A 134 6.14 9.15 -3.40
N SER A 135 5.89 10.37 -2.93
CA SER A 135 5.77 11.57 -3.77
C SER A 135 7.08 12.05 -4.40
N GLY A 136 8.23 11.47 -4.04
CA GLY A 136 9.50 11.71 -4.71
C GLY A 136 9.62 10.93 -6.03
N VAL A 137 9.03 9.73 -6.07
CA VAL A 137 9.03 8.80 -7.22
C VAL A 137 7.76 8.94 -8.05
N PHE A 138 6.59 8.94 -7.43
CA PHE A 138 5.32 9.16 -8.12
C PHE A 138 4.95 10.63 -8.00
N LYS A 139 5.12 11.36 -9.09
CA LYS A 139 4.92 12.81 -9.18
C LYS A 139 4.58 13.17 -10.62
N ASP A 140 4.11 14.39 -10.81
CA ASP A 140 4.09 14.97 -12.14
C ASP A 140 5.52 15.20 -12.63
N TYR A 141 5.88 14.53 -13.72
CA TYR A 141 7.17 14.71 -14.40
C TYR A 141 7.10 15.77 -15.49
N GLY A 142 5.93 16.34 -15.77
CA GLY A 142 5.71 17.30 -16.85
C GLY A 142 5.95 16.69 -18.24
N LEU A 143 5.79 15.37 -18.39
CA LEU A 143 6.01 14.71 -19.67
C LEU A 143 4.84 14.96 -20.63
N PRO A 144 5.12 15.06 -21.94
CA PRO A 144 4.06 15.04 -22.95
C PRO A 144 3.18 13.79 -22.80
N LYS A 145 1.87 13.95 -22.99
CA LYS A 145 0.95 12.81 -23.01
C LYS A 145 1.10 12.07 -24.35
N GLU A 146 1.76 10.91 -24.34
CA GLU A 146 2.01 10.05 -25.50
C GLU A 146 0.86 9.06 -25.76
N TYR A 147 0.09 8.68 -24.74
CA TYR A 147 -0.96 7.66 -24.83
C TYR A 147 -2.32 8.23 -24.47
N ASP A 148 -3.34 7.84 -25.23
CA ASP A 148 -4.72 8.17 -24.89
C ASP A 148 -5.19 7.32 -23.71
N TYR A 149 -4.93 6.01 -23.78
CA TYR A 149 -5.36 5.04 -22.77
C TYR A 149 -4.19 4.18 -22.33
N LEU A 150 -4.00 4.03 -21.02
CA LEU A 150 -2.99 3.15 -20.46
C LEU A 150 -3.62 2.16 -19.49
N VAL A 151 -3.27 0.89 -19.67
CA VAL A 151 -3.49 -0.17 -18.68
C VAL A 151 -2.15 -0.78 -18.30
N MET A 152 -1.91 -0.93 -17.00
CA MET A 152 -0.78 -1.68 -16.48
C MET A 152 -1.21 -2.41 -15.21
N GLY A 153 -0.63 -3.58 -14.93
CA GLY A 153 -0.88 -4.32 -13.68
C GLY A 153 -1.07 -5.82 -13.90
N ALA A 154 -1.18 -6.58 -12.80
CA ALA A 154 -1.38 -8.03 -12.88
C ALA A 154 -2.69 -8.39 -13.60
N MET A 155 -2.65 -9.34 -14.53
CA MET A 155 -3.78 -9.65 -15.42
C MET A 155 -4.51 -10.96 -15.11
N SER A 156 -4.30 -11.57 -13.94
CA SER A 156 -4.98 -12.82 -13.59
C SER A 156 -6.51 -12.68 -13.69
N ARG A 157 -7.14 -13.32 -14.68
CA ARG A 157 -8.60 -13.24 -14.94
C ARG A 157 -9.45 -13.53 -13.70
N ARG A 158 -9.03 -14.51 -12.89
CA ARG A 158 -9.69 -14.86 -11.62
C ARG A 158 -9.71 -13.73 -10.60
N THR A 159 -8.67 -12.89 -10.61
CA THR A 159 -8.48 -11.85 -9.59
C THR A 159 -8.91 -10.48 -10.10
N TYR A 160 -8.74 -10.20 -11.39
CA TYR A 160 -8.99 -8.88 -11.98
C TYR A 160 -9.88 -8.99 -13.22
N PRO A 161 -11.18 -9.33 -13.05
CA PRO A 161 -12.09 -9.55 -14.19
C PRO A 161 -12.25 -8.27 -15.04
N LEU A 162 -12.63 -7.15 -14.44
CA LEU A 162 -12.82 -5.88 -15.17
C LEU A 162 -11.56 -5.42 -15.90
N ARG A 163 -10.37 -5.58 -15.30
CA ARG A 163 -9.10 -5.22 -15.96
C ARG A 163 -8.87 -6.02 -17.25
N ASN A 164 -9.25 -7.30 -17.25
CA ASN A 164 -9.18 -8.12 -18.46
C ASN A 164 -10.20 -7.66 -19.50
N THR A 165 -11.44 -7.37 -19.09
CA THR A 165 -12.48 -6.84 -19.98
C THR A 165 -12.04 -5.52 -20.63
N ILE A 166 -11.43 -4.61 -19.87
CA ILE A 166 -10.89 -3.35 -20.39
C ILE A 166 -9.88 -3.61 -21.50
N VAL A 167 -8.87 -4.45 -21.25
CA VAL A 167 -7.86 -4.77 -22.27
C VAL A 167 -8.48 -5.44 -23.48
N GLU A 168 -9.42 -6.36 -23.27
CA GLU A 168 -10.06 -7.12 -24.35
C GLU A 168 -10.88 -6.23 -25.30
N ARG A 169 -11.60 -5.24 -24.77
CA ARG A 169 -12.46 -4.33 -25.56
C ARG A 169 -11.73 -3.10 -26.10
N MET A 170 -10.66 -2.64 -25.43
CA MET A 170 -9.95 -1.41 -25.80
C MET A 170 -8.71 -1.65 -26.67
N LYS A 171 -8.19 -2.89 -26.78
CA LYS A 171 -6.90 -3.19 -27.45
C LYS A 171 -6.77 -2.66 -28.88
N ASP A 172 -7.88 -2.53 -29.61
CA ASP A 172 -7.90 -2.10 -31.01
C ASP A 172 -8.20 -0.60 -31.16
N LYS A 173 -8.39 0.13 -30.06
CA LYS A 173 -8.61 1.59 -30.10
C LYS A 173 -7.28 2.33 -30.36
N PRO A 174 -7.27 3.36 -31.23
CA PRO A 174 -6.12 4.23 -31.40
C PRO A 174 -5.65 4.82 -30.07
N GLY A 175 -4.33 4.86 -29.86
CA GLY A 175 -3.73 5.42 -28.65
C GLY A 175 -3.85 4.53 -27.39
N PHE A 176 -4.37 3.30 -27.51
CA PHE A 176 -4.39 2.33 -26.41
C PHE A 176 -3.03 1.65 -26.24
N VAL A 177 -2.52 1.66 -25.00
CA VAL A 177 -1.29 1.00 -24.60
C VAL A 177 -1.54 0.10 -23.40
N HIS A 178 -1.02 -1.13 -23.48
CA HIS A 178 -1.03 -2.08 -22.37
C HIS A 178 0.37 -2.66 -22.16
N HIS A 179 0.91 -2.44 -20.97
CA HIS A 179 2.17 -3.05 -20.54
C HIS A 179 1.93 -4.20 -19.57
N GLN A 180 2.55 -5.33 -19.87
CA GLN A 180 2.45 -6.53 -19.05
C GLN A 180 3.12 -6.33 -17.68
N HIS A 181 2.56 -6.98 -16.67
CA HIS A 181 3.16 -7.00 -15.34
C HIS A 181 4.46 -7.81 -15.32
N PRO A 182 5.59 -7.27 -14.84
CA PRO A 182 6.89 -7.93 -14.92
C PRO A 182 7.08 -9.10 -13.93
N GLY A 183 6.07 -9.34 -13.09
CA GLY A 183 6.04 -10.41 -12.09
C GLY A 183 6.50 -9.96 -10.71
N TYR A 184 6.04 -10.66 -9.67
CA TYR A 184 6.40 -10.38 -8.27
C TYR A 184 7.77 -10.97 -7.95
N ARG A 185 8.82 -10.19 -8.23
CA ARG A 185 10.23 -10.55 -8.06
C ARG A 185 11.08 -9.30 -7.84
N ASN A 186 12.38 -9.50 -7.62
CA ASN A 186 13.36 -8.43 -7.71
C ASN A 186 13.61 -8.06 -9.17
N ILE A 187 13.69 -6.76 -9.43
CA ILE A 187 13.83 -6.15 -10.75
C ILE A 187 14.80 -4.99 -10.61
N GLU A 188 15.86 -5.00 -11.41
CA GLU A 188 16.85 -3.92 -11.47
C GLU A 188 16.32 -2.73 -12.29
N ASP A 189 16.82 -1.54 -12.00
CA ASP A 189 16.45 -0.35 -12.76
C ASP A 189 16.92 -0.47 -14.22
N GLY A 190 16.02 -0.16 -15.16
CA GLY A 190 16.31 -0.23 -16.59
C GLY A 190 16.22 -1.62 -17.21
N GLU A 191 15.77 -2.64 -16.48
CA GLU A 191 15.51 -3.96 -17.06
C GLU A 191 14.50 -3.85 -18.22
N LYS A 192 14.91 -4.32 -19.41
CA LYS A 192 14.14 -4.14 -20.65
C LYS A 192 12.75 -4.77 -20.53
N GLY A 193 11.72 -3.98 -20.78
CA GLY A 193 10.32 -4.42 -20.73
C GLY A 193 9.72 -4.51 -19.33
N ALA A 194 10.45 -4.07 -18.29
CA ALA A 194 9.94 -3.97 -16.93
C ALA A 194 9.83 -2.49 -16.52
N PHE A 195 8.59 -2.01 -16.35
CA PHE A 195 8.33 -0.71 -15.78
C PHE A 195 8.23 -0.83 -14.26
N VAL A 196 9.22 -0.29 -13.55
CA VAL A 196 9.28 -0.26 -12.08
C VAL A 196 9.70 1.12 -11.58
N ARG A 197 9.35 1.46 -10.34
CA ARG A 197 9.75 2.70 -9.65
C ARG A 197 9.56 3.94 -10.53
N GLU A 198 10.63 4.67 -10.84
CA GLU A 198 10.57 5.89 -11.66
C GLU A 198 10.14 5.62 -13.10
N ALA A 199 10.59 4.52 -13.71
CA ALA A 199 10.17 4.17 -15.08
C ALA A 199 8.66 3.92 -15.14
N TYR A 200 8.10 3.24 -14.14
CA TYR A 200 6.66 3.05 -14.02
C TYR A 200 5.90 4.36 -13.78
N ALA A 201 6.39 5.22 -12.89
CA ALA A 201 5.77 6.51 -12.62
C ALA A 201 5.76 7.44 -13.86
N LYS A 202 6.86 7.46 -14.63
CA LYS A 202 6.94 8.18 -15.90
C LYS A 202 6.00 7.61 -16.95
N GLU A 203 5.90 6.28 -17.04
CA GLU A 203 4.99 5.63 -17.98
C GLU A 203 3.53 5.99 -17.71
N ILE A 204 3.15 6.07 -16.43
CA ILE A 204 1.84 6.60 -16.02
C ILE A 204 1.67 8.07 -16.44
N ASN A 205 2.67 8.92 -16.19
CA ASN A 205 2.59 10.37 -16.46
C ASN A 205 2.45 10.66 -17.97
N LYS A 206 2.91 9.77 -18.85
CA LYS A 206 2.71 9.86 -20.31
C LYS A 206 1.28 9.55 -20.79
N ALA A 207 0.39 9.04 -19.96
CA ALA A 207 -0.99 8.75 -20.36
C ALA A 207 -1.94 9.92 -20.07
N LYS A 208 -2.92 10.15 -20.95
CA LYS A 208 -4.07 11.01 -20.67
C LYS A 208 -4.99 10.35 -19.65
N VAL A 209 -5.35 9.09 -19.90
CA VAL A 209 -6.25 8.28 -19.09
C VAL A 209 -5.57 6.97 -18.69
N PHE A 210 -5.59 6.64 -17.41
CA PHE A 210 -5.19 5.33 -16.90
C PHE A 210 -6.43 4.57 -16.43
N LEU A 211 -6.66 3.39 -17.00
CA LEU A 211 -7.78 2.54 -16.60
C LEU A 211 -7.29 1.41 -15.70
N THR A 212 -8.03 1.17 -14.62
CA THR A 212 -7.82 -0.02 -13.79
C THR A 212 -9.14 -0.59 -13.29
N GLY A 213 -9.15 -1.90 -13.06
CA GLY A 213 -10.23 -2.56 -12.33
C GLY A 213 -9.82 -2.86 -10.88
N ASN A 214 -10.82 -3.12 -10.05
CA ASN A 214 -10.62 -3.69 -8.72
C ASN A 214 -10.15 -5.15 -8.82
N SER A 215 -9.62 -5.66 -7.71
CA SER A 215 -9.58 -7.11 -7.52
C SER A 215 -11.00 -7.64 -7.23
N LYS A 216 -11.21 -8.95 -7.35
CA LYS A 216 -12.47 -9.62 -6.95
C LYS A 216 -12.86 -9.41 -5.48
N TYR A 217 -11.97 -8.83 -4.69
CA TYR A 217 -12.16 -8.56 -3.28
C TYR A 217 -12.62 -7.12 -2.99
N ASN A 218 -12.68 -6.27 -4.02
CA ASN A 218 -13.26 -4.91 -3.98
C ASN A 218 -12.65 -3.92 -2.97
N TYR A 219 -11.41 -4.12 -2.52
CA TYR A 219 -10.66 -3.11 -1.78
C TYR A 219 -9.80 -2.20 -2.66
N PRO A 220 -9.44 -0.99 -2.17
CA PRO A 220 -8.52 -0.07 -2.84
C PRO A 220 -7.19 -0.74 -3.21
N LEU A 221 -6.59 -0.33 -4.33
CA LEU A 221 -5.28 -0.82 -4.78
C LEU A 221 -4.26 0.33 -4.77
N LYS A 222 -2.96 0.00 -4.69
CA LYS A 222 -1.86 0.99 -4.79
C LYS A 222 -2.00 1.92 -6.00
N LYS A 223 -2.47 1.39 -7.12
CA LYS A 223 -2.74 2.13 -8.36
C LYS A 223 -3.69 3.31 -8.18
N ASN A 224 -4.66 3.23 -7.25
CA ASN A 224 -5.55 4.35 -6.97
C ASN A 224 -4.78 5.59 -6.49
N PHE A 225 -3.64 5.39 -5.85
CA PHE A 225 -2.79 6.45 -5.30
C PHE A 225 -1.65 6.80 -6.27
N GLU A 226 -0.95 5.78 -6.79
CA GLU A 226 0.18 5.94 -7.71
C GLU A 226 -0.19 6.73 -8.97
N VAL A 227 -1.34 6.40 -9.58
CA VAL A 227 -1.78 7.04 -10.82
C VAL A 227 -2.08 8.52 -10.61
N LEU A 228 -2.86 8.82 -9.57
CA LEU A 228 -3.22 10.20 -9.23
C LEU A 228 -1.98 11.02 -8.88
N ALA A 229 -1.03 10.46 -8.13
CA ALA A 229 0.21 11.15 -7.79
C ALA A 229 1.04 11.54 -9.02
N CYS A 230 0.90 10.83 -10.14
CA CYS A 230 1.54 11.13 -11.42
C CYS A 230 0.77 12.12 -12.31
N ASN A 231 -0.26 12.81 -11.81
CA ASN A 231 -1.05 13.77 -12.60
C ASN A 231 -1.63 13.17 -13.90
N THR A 232 -2.21 11.98 -13.77
CA THR A 232 -2.91 11.27 -14.85
C THR A 232 -4.33 10.95 -14.39
N LEU A 233 -5.32 11.14 -15.27
CA LEU A 233 -6.70 10.86 -14.93
C LEU A 233 -6.90 9.36 -14.68
N LEU A 234 -7.37 9.02 -13.49
CA LEU A 234 -7.70 7.64 -13.12
C LEU A 234 -9.17 7.34 -13.41
N LEU A 235 -9.41 6.29 -14.18
CA LEU A 235 -10.69 5.61 -14.30
C LEU A 235 -10.61 4.30 -13.52
N ALA A 236 -11.36 4.20 -12.43
CA ALA A 236 -11.37 3.03 -11.55
C ALA A 236 -12.76 2.79 -10.96
N PRO A 237 -13.13 1.55 -10.58
CA PRO A 237 -14.36 1.34 -9.84
C PRO A 237 -14.32 2.02 -8.47
N PRO A 238 -15.47 2.51 -7.98
CA PRO A 238 -15.57 3.05 -6.63
C PRO A 238 -15.47 1.95 -5.56
N SER A 239 -15.20 2.37 -4.33
CA SER A 239 -15.43 1.57 -3.13
C SER A 239 -15.72 2.48 -1.94
N ASP A 240 -16.41 1.96 -0.93
CA ASP A 240 -16.70 2.68 0.31
C ASP A 240 -15.40 3.12 0.99
N GLU A 241 -14.40 2.24 1.01
CA GLU A 241 -13.08 2.53 1.58
C GLU A 241 -12.35 3.66 0.81
N LEU A 242 -12.48 3.77 -0.51
CA LEU A 242 -11.96 4.94 -1.25
C LEU A 242 -12.68 6.22 -0.83
N THR A 243 -13.99 6.16 -0.64
CA THR A 243 -14.79 7.31 -0.19
C THR A 243 -14.33 7.80 1.18
N ASP A 244 -14.11 6.89 2.12
CA ASP A 244 -13.61 7.21 3.47
C ASP A 244 -12.17 7.72 3.48
N LEU A 245 -11.39 7.36 2.46
CA LEU A 245 -10.06 7.92 2.22
C LEU A 245 -10.12 9.32 1.56
N GLY A 246 -11.32 9.85 1.30
CA GLY A 246 -11.52 11.18 0.72
C GLY A 246 -11.45 11.23 -0.80
N PHE A 247 -11.58 10.10 -1.48
CA PHE A 247 -11.74 10.08 -2.94
C PHE A 247 -13.16 10.52 -3.28
N ILE A 248 -13.28 11.55 -4.13
CA ILE A 248 -14.57 12.12 -4.53
C ILE A 248 -14.74 11.85 -6.04
N PRO A 249 -15.75 11.04 -6.44
CA PRO A 249 -16.06 10.80 -7.84
C PRO A 249 -16.30 12.09 -8.63
N GLY A 250 -15.73 12.19 -9.83
CA GLY A 250 -15.82 13.37 -10.70
C GLY A 250 -14.97 14.56 -10.27
N VAL A 251 -14.32 14.50 -9.09
CA VAL A 251 -13.41 15.55 -8.60
C VAL A 251 -11.98 15.05 -8.54
N HIS A 252 -11.74 13.84 -8.02
CA HIS A 252 -10.40 13.26 -7.87
C HIS A 252 -10.11 12.15 -8.88
N TYR A 253 -11.15 11.46 -9.34
CA TYR A 253 -11.08 10.34 -10.29
C TYR A 253 -12.46 10.12 -10.91
N VAL A 254 -12.53 9.29 -11.96
CA VAL A 254 -13.80 8.94 -12.60
C VAL A 254 -14.18 7.51 -12.25
N PRO A 255 -15.36 7.27 -11.63
CA PRO A 255 -15.82 5.92 -11.36
C PRO A 255 -16.18 5.22 -12.67
N ILE A 256 -15.78 3.96 -12.81
CA ILE A 256 -16.16 3.10 -13.96
C ILE A 256 -16.63 1.71 -13.52
N ASN A 257 -17.39 1.05 -14.37
CA ASN A 257 -17.79 -0.35 -14.26
C ASN A 257 -17.65 -1.04 -15.64
N GLU A 258 -18.15 -2.28 -15.80
CA GLU A 258 -18.05 -3.02 -17.07
C GLU A 258 -18.91 -2.45 -18.22
N GLU A 259 -19.93 -1.67 -17.88
CA GLU A 259 -20.92 -1.13 -18.82
C GLU A 259 -20.51 0.24 -19.37
N ASP A 260 -19.79 1.05 -18.59
CA ASP A 260 -19.56 2.47 -18.91
C ASP A 260 -18.09 2.87 -19.14
N PHE A 261 -17.13 1.96 -18.92
CA PHE A 261 -15.71 2.35 -18.95
C PHE A 261 -15.24 2.82 -20.32
N GLU A 262 -15.78 2.26 -21.41
CA GLU A 262 -15.39 2.61 -22.79
C GLU A 262 -15.84 4.02 -23.14
N GLU A 263 -17.13 4.31 -22.91
CA GLU A 263 -17.73 5.62 -23.16
C GLU A 263 -17.01 6.72 -22.36
N LYS A 264 -16.80 6.48 -21.05
CA LYS A 264 -16.10 7.44 -20.20
C LYS A 264 -14.65 7.66 -20.65
N ALA A 265 -13.95 6.60 -21.04
CA ALA A 265 -12.57 6.74 -21.51
C ALA A 265 -12.51 7.63 -22.76
N GLU A 266 -13.35 7.38 -23.75
CA GLU A 266 -13.42 8.15 -24.99
C GLU A 266 -13.80 9.63 -24.75
N TYR A 267 -14.74 9.85 -23.83
CA TYR A 267 -15.12 11.19 -23.40
C TYR A 267 -13.90 11.96 -22.86
N TYR A 268 -13.21 11.45 -21.85
CA TYR A 268 -12.14 12.21 -21.19
C TYR A 268 -10.87 12.39 -22.04
N VAL A 269 -10.64 11.56 -23.06
CA VAL A 269 -9.53 11.78 -24.00
C VAL A 269 -9.75 13.04 -24.85
N THR A 270 -11.01 13.37 -25.16
CA THR A 270 -11.38 14.56 -25.95
C THR A 270 -11.72 15.80 -25.10
N HIS A 271 -11.95 15.62 -23.79
CA HIS A 271 -12.32 16.71 -22.85
C HIS A 271 -11.12 17.14 -21.99
N GLU A 272 -10.13 17.76 -22.62
CA GLU A 272 -8.83 18.07 -22.00
C GLU A 272 -8.91 18.90 -20.71
N LYS A 273 -9.65 20.01 -20.73
CA LYS A 273 -9.71 20.92 -19.56
C LYS A 273 -10.25 20.22 -18.32
N GLU A 274 -11.37 19.50 -18.47
CA GLU A 274 -12.00 18.75 -17.38
C GLU A 274 -11.12 17.59 -16.92
N ARG A 275 -10.57 16.82 -17.86
CA ARG A 275 -9.63 15.72 -17.55
C ARG A 275 -8.46 16.20 -16.70
N GLU A 276 -7.82 17.29 -17.11
CA GLU A 276 -6.66 17.84 -16.39
C GLU A 276 -7.04 18.41 -15.04
N GLU A 277 -8.21 19.01 -14.91
CA GLU A 277 -8.71 19.49 -13.63
C GLU A 277 -8.89 18.33 -12.63
N ILE A 278 -9.57 17.26 -13.04
CA ILE A 278 -9.77 16.07 -12.20
C ILE A 278 -8.42 15.42 -11.85
N ALA A 279 -7.51 15.28 -12.82
CA ALA A 279 -6.20 14.70 -12.59
C ALA A 279 -5.36 15.52 -11.58
N ARG A 280 -5.36 16.85 -11.70
CA ARG A 280 -4.66 17.75 -10.75
C ARG A 280 -5.27 17.68 -9.36
N ASN A 281 -6.60 17.68 -9.26
CA ASN A 281 -7.30 17.57 -7.99
C ASN A 281 -6.99 16.24 -7.29
N GLY A 282 -7.03 15.12 -8.03
CA GLY A 282 -6.63 13.81 -7.53
C GLY A 282 -5.16 13.78 -7.07
N MET A 283 -4.25 14.35 -7.84
CA MET A 283 -2.83 14.48 -7.47
C MET A 283 -2.67 15.24 -6.15
N ASN A 284 -3.30 16.41 -6.03
CA ASN A 284 -3.20 17.26 -4.85
C ASN A 284 -3.70 16.51 -3.60
N MET A 285 -4.87 15.88 -3.70
CA MET A 285 -5.47 15.11 -2.60
C MET A 285 -4.55 13.98 -2.13
N VAL A 286 -4.03 13.16 -3.06
CA VAL A 286 -3.16 12.03 -2.71
C VAL A 286 -1.83 12.50 -2.11
N ARG A 287 -1.23 13.57 -2.63
CA ARG A 287 0.03 14.11 -2.08
C ARG A 287 -0.16 14.70 -0.68
N GLU A 288 -1.28 15.36 -0.45
CA GLU A 288 -1.60 15.99 0.82
C GLU A 288 -1.90 14.95 1.91
N ARG A 289 -2.71 13.94 1.58
CA ARG A 289 -3.32 13.01 2.56
C ARG A 289 -2.72 11.61 2.57
N HIS A 290 -2.25 11.11 1.43
CA HIS A 290 -1.84 9.70 1.26
C HIS A 290 -0.37 9.54 0.85
N SER A 291 0.47 10.54 1.12
CA SER A 291 1.91 10.41 0.91
C SER A 291 2.55 9.47 1.94
N THR A 292 3.66 8.82 1.58
CA THR A 292 4.43 7.98 2.50
C THR A 292 4.79 8.72 3.79
N LYS A 293 5.15 10.00 3.69
CA LYS A 293 5.46 10.84 4.85
C LYS A 293 4.28 10.95 5.82
N ARG A 294 3.06 11.18 5.31
CA ARG A 294 1.85 11.23 6.13
C ARG A 294 1.58 9.89 6.80
N ARG A 295 1.66 8.81 6.02
CA ARG A 295 1.42 7.45 6.52
C ARG A 295 2.40 7.04 7.63
N VAL A 296 3.67 7.41 7.48
CA VAL A 296 4.69 7.16 8.49
C VAL A 296 4.45 7.99 9.75
N GLN A 297 4.03 9.25 9.63
CA GLN A 297 3.68 10.06 10.80
C GLN A 297 2.51 9.43 11.57
N GLU A 298 1.42 9.07 10.88
CA GLU A 298 0.28 8.40 11.50
C GLU A 298 0.67 7.10 12.20
N PHE A 299 1.54 6.30 11.56
CA PHE A 299 2.07 5.09 12.17
C PHE A 299 2.86 5.39 13.46
N VAL A 300 3.74 6.39 13.44
CA VAL A 300 4.53 6.80 14.62
C VAL A 300 3.60 7.27 15.75
N ASP A 301 2.59 8.08 15.43
CA ASP A 301 1.62 8.57 16.40
C ASP A 301 0.85 7.41 17.07
N ILE A 302 0.45 6.40 16.28
CA ILE A 302 -0.23 5.20 16.79
C ILE A 302 0.70 4.38 17.70
N ILE A 303 1.96 4.13 17.30
CA ILE A 303 2.85 3.33 18.17
C ILE A 303 3.19 4.08 19.46
N ASP A 304 3.33 5.40 19.43
CA ASP A 304 3.55 6.21 20.63
C ASP A 304 2.37 6.08 21.61
N GLN A 305 1.14 6.12 21.09
CA GLN A 305 -0.06 5.86 21.87
C GLN A 305 -0.04 4.44 22.48
N ILE A 306 0.27 3.41 21.68
CA ILE A 306 0.33 2.03 22.17
C ILE A 306 1.37 1.88 23.29
N ILE A 307 2.56 2.45 23.13
CA ILE A 307 3.62 2.41 24.14
C ILE A 307 3.14 3.05 25.44
N ALA A 308 2.53 4.23 25.37
CA ALA A 308 2.01 4.94 26.54
C ALA A 308 0.94 4.14 27.28
N GLU A 309 -0.02 3.54 26.55
CA GLU A 309 -1.06 2.70 27.14
C GLU A 309 -0.51 1.43 27.82
N GLU A 310 0.48 0.78 27.21
CA GLU A 310 1.08 -0.43 27.78
C GLU A 310 1.96 -0.13 29.00
N GLN A 311 2.68 0.99 29.01
CA GLN A 311 3.44 1.43 30.18
C GLN A 311 2.51 1.83 31.33
N GLY A 312 1.41 2.54 31.04
CA GLY A 312 0.40 2.92 32.03
C GLY A 312 -0.28 1.72 32.70
N ARG A 313 -0.52 0.64 31.95
CA ARG A 313 -1.05 -0.63 32.48
C ARG A 313 -0.06 -1.39 33.37
N ARG A 314 1.26 -1.25 33.12
CA ARG A 314 2.30 -1.88 33.95
C ARG A 314 2.53 -1.13 35.27
N GLY A 315 2.33 0.19 35.27
CA GLY A 315 2.46 1.02 36.47
C GLY A 315 1.25 1.00 37.41
N SER A 316 0.10 0.46 36.97
CA SER A 316 -1.16 0.38 37.73
C SER A 316 -1.54 -1.05 38.16
N GLY A 317 -0.63 -2.01 38.04
CA GLY A 317 -0.79 -3.35 38.61
C GLY A 317 -0.54 -3.36 40.13
N PRO A 318 -1.33 -4.13 40.92
CA PRO A 318 -1.24 -4.17 42.38
C PRO A 318 0.10 -4.70 42.91
#